data_AF-A0A3N2Q3U3-F1
#
_entry.id   AF-A0A3N2Q3U3-F1
#
_cell.length_a   1.000
_cell.length_b   1.000
_cell.length_c   1.000
_cell.angle_alpha   90.00
_cell.angle_beta   90.00
_cell.angle_gamma   90.00
#
_symmetry.space_group_name_H-M   'P 1'
#
loop_
_entity.id
_entity.type
_entity.pdbx_description
1 polymer ?
#
loop_
_entity_poly.entity_id
_entity_poly.type
_entity_poly.pdbx_seq_one_letter_code
_entity_poly.pdbx_strand_id
1 'polypeptide(L)'
;QSTATATTTAVDWNKYSYIASDDGGYWELKPQYAYQGCGPARIPHCKPADSHNPSQHPSQHRHPAATAITGDAAETRYTCLSPGCPAKPFKRHADLQRHYAQVHLDSSSRDSHTCDYARCARSTEPFGRLDHFRDHLRDYHQEDICKRGSQVDEKWLKGRKVSSRWWRCTKCLTRVDVAKAPDHVCPRCKMVCEDKRKRVRGW
;
A
#
# COMPACT_ATOMS: atom_id res chain seq x y z
N GLN A 1 -52.16 -6.88 11.29
CA GLN A 1 -51.39 -6.46 10.10
C GLN A 1 -50.39 -5.42 10.57
N SER A 2 -49.09 -5.66 10.34
CA SER A 2 -47.99 -4.69 10.26
C SER A 2 -46.67 -5.47 10.38
N THR A 3 -46.14 -5.88 9.24
CA THR A 3 -44.77 -6.42 9.09
C THR A 3 -43.80 -5.25 9.03
N ALA A 4 -42.98 -5.04 10.06
CA ALA A 4 -41.87 -4.11 10.00
C ALA A 4 -40.72 -4.77 9.25
N THR A 5 -40.48 -4.33 8.02
CA THR A 5 -39.26 -4.61 7.25
C THR A 5 -38.07 -4.04 7.99
N ALA A 6 -37.16 -4.90 8.47
CA ALA A 6 -35.87 -4.47 8.99
C ALA A 6 -35.02 -3.93 7.83
N THR A 7 -34.95 -2.61 7.72
CA THR A 7 -34.00 -1.92 6.85
C THR A 7 -32.60 -2.20 7.38
N THR A 8 -31.90 -3.16 6.77
CA THR A 8 -30.46 -3.32 6.95
C THR A 8 -29.80 -2.07 6.37
N THR A 9 -29.50 -1.10 7.22
CA THR A 9 -28.76 0.11 6.82
C THR A 9 -27.36 -0.34 6.37
N ALA A 10 -27.11 -0.25 5.07
CA ALA A 10 -25.80 -0.53 4.50
C ALA A 10 -24.76 0.39 5.16
N VAL A 11 -23.71 -0.21 5.72
CA VAL A 11 -22.62 0.54 6.34
C VAL A 11 -21.88 1.33 5.27
N ASP A 12 -21.87 2.65 5.40
CA ASP A 12 -21.16 3.56 4.51
C ASP A 12 -19.66 3.59 4.86
N TRP A 13 -18.90 2.74 4.17
CA TRP A 13 -17.48 2.52 4.43
C TRP A 13 -16.58 3.74 4.13
N ASN A 14 -17.04 4.74 3.37
CA ASN A 14 -16.27 5.97 3.15
C ASN A 14 -16.07 6.78 4.44
N LYS A 15 -16.93 6.51 5.44
CA LYS A 15 -16.88 7.15 6.75
C LYS A 15 -15.89 6.50 7.71
N TYR A 16 -15.31 5.35 7.39
CA TYR A 16 -14.42 4.61 8.29
C TYR A 16 -12.93 4.70 7.86
N SER A 17 -12.05 4.65 8.86
CA SER A 17 -10.60 4.54 8.75
C SER A 17 -10.16 3.24 9.41
N TYR A 18 -9.32 2.46 8.75
CA TYR A 18 -8.80 1.23 9.34
C TYR A 18 -7.65 1.54 10.31
N ILE A 19 -7.72 0.96 11.51
CA ILE A 19 -6.70 1.04 12.55
C ILE A 19 -6.14 -0.36 12.80
N ALA A 20 -4.84 -0.52 12.59
CA ALA A 20 -4.15 -1.78 12.87
C ALA A 20 -4.02 -2.01 14.38
N SER A 21 -4.28 -3.24 14.81
CA SER A 21 -4.16 -3.72 16.19
C SER A 21 -3.69 -5.19 16.16
N ASP A 22 -3.19 -5.70 17.28
CA ASP A 22 -2.56 -7.02 17.40
C ASP A 22 -3.52 -8.19 17.11
N ASP A 23 -4.82 -7.92 17.09
CA ASP A 23 -5.93 -8.83 16.83
C ASP A 23 -6.45 -8.79 15.38
N GLY A 24 -5.79 -8.05 14.48
CA GLY A 24 -6.20 -7.92 13.06
C GLY A 24 -6.88 -6.60 12.71
N GLY A 25 -6.85 -5.64 13.64
CA GLY A 25 -7.34 -4.28 13.43
C GLY A 25 -8.86 -4.14 13.46
N TYR A 26 -9.30 -2.90 13.47
CA TYR A 26 -10.72 -2.54 13.45
C TYR A 26 -10.94 -1.34 12.54
N TRP A 27 -12.17 -1.24 12.02
CA TRP A 27 -12.61 -0.05 11.30
C TRP A 27 -13.16 0.94 12.32
N GLU A 28 -12.51 2.10 12.42
CA GLU A 28 -12.94 3.21 13.27
C GLU A 28 -13.61 4.27 12.40
N LEU A 29 -14.80 4.72 12.82
CA LEU A 29 -15.49 5.80 12.13
C LEU A 29 -14.65 7.09 12.24
N LYS A 30 -14.39 7.77 11.11
CA LYS A 30 -13.63 9.03 11.10
C LYS A 30 -14.31 10.03 12.04
N PRO A 31 -13.54 10.80 12.84
CA PRO A 31 -14.10 11.72 13.84
C PRO A 31 -15.15 12.69 13.29
N GLN A 32 -14.99 13.13 12.04
CA GLN A 32 -15.93 14.02 11.34
C GLN A 32 -17.34 13.44 11.14
N TYR A 33 -17.53 12.12 11.30
CA TYR A 33 -18.82 11.44 11.16
C TYR A 33 -19.33 10.86 12.48
N ALA A 34 -18.57 10.99 13.58
CA ALA A 34 -18.89 10.41 14.88
C ALA A 34 -20.15 11.00 15.56
N TYR A 35 -20.64 12.15 15.10
CA TYR A 35 -21.74 12.90 15.74
C TYR A 35 -23.16 12.50 15.25
N GLN A 36 -23.31 11.66 14.23
CA GLN A 36 -24.63 11.45 13.58
C GLN A 36 -25.38 10.19 14.02
N GLY A 37 -25.01 9.52 15.12
CA GLY A 37 -25.75 8.34 15.62
C GLY A 37 -25.85 7.18 14.61
N CYS A 38 -24.99 7.17 13.59
CA CYS A 38 -25.08 6.29 12.43
C CYS A 38 -24.03 5.18 12.54
N GLY A 39 -24.41 4.08 13.20
CA GLY A 39 -23.64 2.84 13.22
C GLY A 39 -22.60 2.71 14.35
N PRO A 40 -22.06 1.49 14.55
CA PRO A 40 -21.09 1.22 15.60
C PRO A 40 -19.77 1.97 15.32
N ALA A 41 -19.22 2.60 16.37
CA ALA A 41 -17.97 3.37 16.29
C ALA A 41 -16.75 2.52 15.92
N ARG A 42 -16.81 1.21 16.23
CA ARG A 42 -15.77 0.23 15.97
C ARG A 42 -16.40 -1.05 15.44
N ILE A 43 -15.91 -1.55 14.31
CA ILE A 43 -16.33 -2.84 13.75
C ILE A 43 -15.17 -3.83 13.93
N PRO A 44 -15.29 -4.80 14.87
CA PRO A 44 -14.28 -5.83 15.10
C PRO A 44 -14.21 -6.85 13.97
N HIS A 45 -13.07 -7.53 13.86
CA HIS A 45 -12.92 -8.70 13.00
C HIS A 45 -13.60 -9.94 13.63
N CYS A 46 -14.65 -10.48 13.00
CA CYS A 46 -15.23 -11.77 13.43
C CYS A 46 -14.26 -12.92 13.07
N LYS A 47 -13.60 -13.51 14.06
CA LYS A 47 -13.00 -14.85 13.92
C LYS A 47 -14.14 -15.87 13.85
N PRO A 48 -14.21 -16.75 12.84
CA PRO A 48 -15.18 -17.84 12.87
C PRO A 48 -14.82 -18.80 14.02
N ALA A 49 -15.84 -19.19 14.80
CA ALA A 49 -15.72 -20.02 15.99
C ALA A 49 -15.35 -21.48 15.65
N ASP A 50 -14.54 -22.07 16.53
CA ASP A 50 -13.95 -23.41 16.42
C ASP A 50 -15.01 -24.53 16.36
N SER A 51 -14.83 -25.50 15.47
CA SER A 51 -15.54 -26.79 15.52
C SER A 51 -14.54 -27.95 15.62
N HIS A 52 -14.72 -28.73 16.68
CA HIS A 52 -13.87 -29.83 17.15
C HIS A 52 -14.15 -31.12 16.37
N ASN A 53 -13.13 -31.96 16.12
CA ASN A 53 -13.28 -33.43 16.09
C ASN A 53 -11.92 -34.16 16.24
N PRO A 54 -11.75 -35.15 17.15
CA PRO A 54 -10.45 -35.77 17.43
C PRO A 54 -10.28 -37.20 16.86
N SER A 55 -9.01 -37.64 16.86
CA SER A 55 -8.51 -39.04 16.81
C SER A 55 -8.08 -39.60 15.44
N GLN A 56 -6.77 -39.80 15.21
CA GLN A 56 -6.01 -41.04 15.52
C GLN A 56 -4.54 -40.94 14.99
N HIS A 57 -3.63 -41.70 15.62
CA HIS A 57 -2.14 -41.64 15.68
C HIS A 57 -1.53 -42.92 14.99
N PRO A 58 -0.20 -43.25 15.02
CA PRO A 58 1.05 -42.66 14.45
C PRO A 58 1.90 -43.64 13.56
N SER A 59 3.03 -43.18 12.99
CA SER A 59 4.39 -43.78 13.15
C SER A 59 5.44 -43.12 12.24
N GLN A 60 6.43 -42.41 12.82
CA GLN A 60 7.86 -42.77 12.95
C GLN A 60 8.68 -42.85 11.64
N HIS A 61 9.56 -41.86 11.40
CA HIS A 61 11.02 -42.01 11.26
C HIS A 61 11.69 -40.62 11.19
N ARG A 62 12.84 -40.49 11.83
CA ARG A 62 13.58 -39.25 12.17
C ARG A 62 14.99 -39.39 11.54
N HIS A 63 15.45 -38.46 10.70
CA HIS A 63 16.59 -37.52 10.89
C HIS A 63 17.28 -37.27 9.51
N PRO A 64 18.14 -36.24 9.32
CA PRO A 64 17.89 -34.81 9.42
C PRO A 64 18.33 -34.07 8.12
N ALA A 65 17.48 -33.18 7.61
CA ALA A 65 17.87 -32.12 6.67
C ALA A 65 16.90 -30.95 6.89
N ALA A 66 17.42 -29.75 7.16
CA ALA A 66 16.62 -28.58 7.51
C ALA A 66 15.82 -28.08 6.29
N THR A 67 14.70 -28.76 6.02
CA THR A 67 13.62 -28.36 5.12
C THR A 67 12.37 -28.22 5.98
N ALA A 68 11.61 -27.14 5.75
CA ALA A 68 10.20 -26.95 6.08
C ALA A 68 9.71 -27.41 7.47
N ILE A 69 9.37 -26.45 8.33
CA ILE A 69 8.38 -26.66 9.39
C ILE A 69 7.07 -26.02 8.94
N THR A 70 6.23 -26.83 8.31
CA THR A 70 4.79 -26.60 8.15
C THR A 70 4.13 -26.73 9.51
N GLY A 71 3.75 -25.59 10.10
CA GLY A 71 2.70 -25.54 11.12
C GLY A 71 1.42 -25.11 10.44
N ASP A 72 0.35 -25.90 10.59
CA ASP A 72 -1.03 -25.55 10.22
C ASP A 72 -1.56 -24.46 11.17
N ALA A 73 -0.94 -23.28 11.08
CA ALA A 73 -1.52 -22.05 11.56
C ALA A 73 -2.56 -21.67 10.51
N ALA A 74 -3.84 -21.86 10.85
CA ALA A 74 -5.00 -21.42 10.07
C ALA A 74 -4.61 -20.22 9.19
N GLU A 75 -4.38 -20.46 7.90
CA GLU A 75 -3.78 -19.48 6.99
C GLU A 75 -4.71 -18.26 7.00
N THR A 76 -4.33 -17.21 7.74
CA THR A 76 -5.17 -16.02 7.91
C THR A 76 -5.37 -15.40 6.54
N ARG A 77 -6.54 -15.65 5.96
CA ARG A 77 -6.94 -15.17 4.64
C ARG A 77 -7.76 -13.90 4.82
N TYR A 78 -7.33 -12.85 4.13
CA TYR A 78 -7.96 -11.53 4.18
C TYR A 78 -9.01 -11.45 3.07
N THR A 79 -10.30 -11.34 3.40
CA THR A 79 -11.39 -11.35 2.41
C THR A 79 -11.98 -9.95 2.23
N CYS A 80 -12.38 -9.62 1.01
CA CYS A 80 -13.12 -8.39 0.74
C CYS A 80 -14.57 -8.53 1.24
N LEU A 81 -15.03 -7.56 2.02
CA LEU A 81 -16.38 -7.49 2.59
C LEU A 81 -17.31 -6.56 1.79
N SER A 82 -16.87 -6.02 0.66
CA SER A 82 -17.72 -5.17 -0.18
C SER A 82 -18.86 -6.02 -0.80
N PRO A 83 -20.13 -5.56 -0.75
CA PRO A 83 -21.27 -6.32 -1.24
C PRO A 83 -21.09 -6.76 -2.70
N GLY A 84 -21.21 -8.07 -2.95
CA GLY A 84 -21.11 -8.63 -4.31
C GLY A 84 -19.72 -8.62 -4.93
N CYS A 85 -18.66 -8.29 -4.16
CA CYS A 85 -17.30 -8.31 -4.70
C CYS A 85 -16.83 -9.75 -4.97
N PRO A 86 -16.44 -10.10 -6.22
CA PRO A 86 -16.03 -11.46 -6.58
C PRO A 86 -14.58 -11.78 -6.20
N ALA A 87 -13.92 -10.94 -5.40
CA ALA A 87 -12.51 -11.09 -5.07
C ALA A 87 -12.26 -12.32 -4.20
N LYS A 88 -11.31 -13.17 -4.63
CA LYS A 88 -10.83 -14.30 -3.82
C LYS A 88 -10.11 -13.79 -2.57
N PRO A 89 -10.10 -14.57 -1.47
CA PRO A 89 -9.36 -14.21 -0.28
C PRO A 89 -7.86 -13.99 -0.58
N PHE A 90 -7.30 -12.95 0.02
CA PHE A 90 -5.91 -12.55 -0.15
C PHE A 90 -5.05 -13.18 0.93
N LYS A 91 -3.82 -13.56 0.56
CA LYS A 91 -2.84 -14.11 1.51
C LYS A 91 -2.21 -13.06 2.43
N ARG A 92 -2.27 -11.77 2.05
CA ARG A 92 -1.66 -10.68 2.79
C ARG A 92 -2.60 -9.49 2.89
N HIS A 93 -2.61 -8.85 4.06
CA HIS A 93 -3.37 -7.63 4.32
C HIS A 93 -3.07 -6.52 3.29
N ALA A 94 -1.81 -6.34 2.91
CA ALA A 94 -1.41 -5.32 1.92
C ALA A 94 -2.04 -5.53 0.54
N ASP A 95 -2.32 -6.78 0.16
CA ASP A 95 -2.97 -7.08 -1.11
C ASP A 95 -4.48 -6.78 -1.03
N LEU A 96 -5.13 -7.06 0.11
CA LEU A 96 -6.53 -6.67 0.36
C LEU A 96 -6.69 -5.14 0.39
N GLN A 97 -5.81 -4.43 1.10
CA GLN A 97 -5.84 -2.97 1.15
C GLN A 97 -5.70 -2.36 -0.25
N ARG A 98 -4.79 -2.90 -1.07
CA ARG A 98 -4.63 -2.47 -2.46
C ARG A 98 -5.88 -2.77 -3.30
N HIS A 99 -6.52 -3.91 -3.08
CA HIS A 99 -7.76 -4.26 -3.77
C HIS A 99 -8.86 -3.23 -3.49
N TYR A 100 -9.11 -2.87 -2.23
CA TYR A 100 -10.07 -1.83 -1.87
C TYR A 100 -9.74 -0.49 -2.51
N ALA A 101 -8.46 -0.07 -2.46
CA ALA A 101 -8.04 1.20 -3.03
C ALA A 101 -8.24 1.30 -4.56
N GLN A 102 -8.21 0.17 -5.27
CA GLN A 102 -8.30 0.14 -6.73
C GLN A 102 -9.71 -0.19 -7.23
N VAL A 103 -10.48 -1.00 -6.50
CA VAL A 103 -11.77 -1.52 -6.94
C VAL A 103 -12.93 -0.76 -6.31
N HIS A 104 -12.80 -0.34 -5.05
CA HIS A 104 -13.93 0.16 -4.25
C HIS A 104 -13.87 1.66 -3.95
N LEU A 105 -12.71 2.30 -4.07
CA LEU A 105 -12.64 3.77 -4.04
C LEU A 105 -13.18 4.35 -5.35
N ASP A 106 -13.92 5.44 -5.26
CA ASP A 106 -14.35 6.22 -6.43
C ASP A 106 -13.13 6.74 -7.19
N SER A 107 -13.22 6.81 -8.51
CA SER A 107 -12.12 7.29 -9.37
C SER A 107 -11.59 8.67 -8.98
N SER A 108 -12.44 9.54 -8.42
CA SER A 108 -12.08 10.87 -7.91
C SER A 108 -11.24 10.83 -6.63
N SER A 109 -11.34 9.73 -5.86
CA SER A 109 -10.65 9.52 -4.58
C SER A 109 -9.42 8.62 -4.69
N ARG A 110 -9.18 8.02 -5.87
CA ARG A 110 -8.00 7.21 -6.13
C ARG A 110 -6.78 8.10 -6.30
N ASP A 111 -5.68 7.70 -5.69
CA ASP A 111 -4.39 8.33 -5.94
C ASP A 111 -4.07 8.26 -7.45
N SER A 112 -3.81 9.43 -8.02
CA SER A 112 -3.38 9.57 -9.41
C SER A 112 -2.00 10.21 -9.45
N HIS A 113 -1.14 9.66 -10.28
CA HIS A 113 0.23 10.15 -10.45
C HIS A 113 0.48 10.45 -11.91
N THR A 114 0.48 11.73 -12.27
CA THR A 114 0.77 12.19 -13.63
C THR A 114 2.26 12.38 -13.84
N CYS A 115 2.74 12.06 -15.05
CA CYS A 115 4.10 12.39 -15.41
C CYS A 115 4.27 13.90 -15.64
N ASP A 116 5.30 14.49 -15.06
CA ASP A 116 5.59 15.93 -15.11
C ASP A 116 6.51 16.33 -16.29
N TYR A 117 6.74 15.41 -17.23
CA TYR A 117 7.49 15.68 -18.47
C TYR A 117 6.55 16.16 -19.57
N ALA A 118 6.82 17.35 -20.11
CA ALA A 118 5.94 18.05 -21.07
C ALA A 118 5.59 17.26 -22.35
N ARG A 119 6.41 16.28 -22.76
CA ARG A 119 6.20 15.47 -23.98
C ARG A 119 5.94 14.00 -23.68
N CYS A 120 5.60 13.65 -22.44
CA CYS A 120 5.30 12.28 -22.07
C CYS A 120 3.83 11.96 -22.32
N ALA A 121 3.50 10.91 -23.06
CA ALA A 121 2.11 10.48 -23.26
C ALA A 121 1.37 10.18 -21.93
N ARG A 122 2.11 9.80 -20.88
CA ARG A 122 1.59 9.52 -19.54
C ARG A 122 1.42 10.80 -18.68
N SER A 123 1.57 11.99 -19.26
CA SER A 123 1.20 13.25 -18.60
C SER A 123 -0.32 13.45 -18.61
N THR A 124 -1.02 12.97 -19.63
CA THR A 124 -2.49 13.05 -19.76
C THR A 124 -3.20 11.81 -19.20
N GLU A 125 -2.48 10.70 -19.05
CA GLU A 125 -2.99 9.47 -18.46
C GLU A 125 -2.25 9.12 -17.14
N PRO A 126 -2.82 9.46 -15.98
CA PRO A 126 -2.20 9.21 -14.70
C PRO A 126 -1.99 7.72 -14.42
N PHE A 127 -0.97 7.40 -13.63
CA PHE A 127 -0.81 6.08 -13.02
C PHE A 127 -1.65 6.01 -11.75
N GLY A 128 -2.47 4.97 -11.61
CA GLY A 128 -3.25 4.70 -10.39
C GLY A 128 -2.42 4.13 -9.22
N ARG A 129 -1.11 3.92 -9.42
CA ARG A 129 -0.19 3.43 -8.39
C ARG A 129 1.18 4.07 -8.49
N LEU A 130 1.76 4.40 -7.33
CA LEU A 130 3.05 5.06 -7.19
C LEU A 130 4.24 4.21 -7.67
N ASP A 131 4.15 2.89 -7.58
CA ASP A 131 5.21 1.98 -8.04
C ASP A 131 5.33 1.96 -9.56
N HIS A 132 4.21 1.93 -10.28
CA HIS A 132 4.24 2.06 -11.74
C HIS A 132 4.75 3.42 -12.19
N PHE A 133 4.35 4.49 -11.50
CA PHE A 133 4.89 5.82 -11.79
C PHE A 133 6.40 5.90 -11.55
N ARG A 134 6.91 5.28 -10.48
CA ARG A 134 8.34 5.19 -10.21
C ARG A 134 9.09 4.50 -11.35
N ASP A 135 8.59 3.34 -11.76
CA ASP A 135 9.24 2.54 -12.80
C ASP A 135 9.23 3.29 -14.13
N HIS A 136 8.13 3.96 -14.45
CA HIS A 136 8.05 4.87 -15.59
C HIS A 136 9.14 5.96 -15.56
N LEU A 137 9.29 6.68 -14.44
CA LEU A 137 10.33 7.72 -14.32
C LEU A 137 11.75 7.15 -14.45
N ARG A 138 12.00 5.97 -13.88
CA ARG A 138 13.31 5.31 -13.93
C ARG A 138 13.66 4.83 -15.33
N ASP A 139 12.72 4.15 -16.00
CA ASP A 139 13.02 3.39 -17.20
C ASP A 139 12.78 4.21 -18.47
N TYR A 140 11.70 5.00 -18.51
CA TYR A 140 11.35 5.83 -19.66
C TYR A 140 12.06 7.19 -19.65
N HIS A 141 12.11 7.86 -18.49
CA HIS A 141 12.79 9.15 -18.36
C HIS A 141 14.24 9.05 -17.90
N GLN A 142 14.71 7.82 -17.65
CA GLN A 142 16.07 7.53 -17.20
C GLN A 142 16.47 8.31 -15.94
N GLU A 143 15.52 8.67 -15.08
CA GLU A 143 15.83 9.36 -13.83
C GLU A 143 16.61 8.44 -12.89
N ASP A 144 17.39 9.06 -12.01
CA ASP A 144 18.26 8.38 -11.05
C ASP A 144 17.51 7.87 -9.80
N ILE A 145 16.35 7.24 -10.02
CA ILE A 145 15.50 6.69 -8.95
C ILE A 145 15.82 5.21 -8.79
N CYS A 146 16.51 4.85 -7.70
CA CYS A 146 16.86 3.46 -7.45
C CYS A 146 15.65 2.58 -7.13
N LYS A 147 15.80 1.28 -7.40
CA LYS A 147 14.88 0.26 -6.88
C LYS A 147 15.12 0.14 -5.38
N ARG A 148 14.03 0.00 -4.60
CA ARG A 148 14.12 -0.17 -3.15
C ARG A 148 14.97 -1.40 -2.83
N GLY A 149 15.98 -1.24 -1.97
CA GLY A 149 16.89 -2.31 -1.55
C GLY A 149 18.02 -2.64 -2.54
N SER A 150 18.12 -1.96 -3.68
CA SER A 150 19.23 -2.17 -4.62
C SER A 150 20.40 -1.26 -4.29
N GLN A 151 21.61 -1.82 -4.31
CA GLN A 151 22.82 -1.00 -4.28
C GLN A 151 22.94 -0.22 -5.58
N VAL A 152 23.04 1.10 -5.44
CA VAL A 152 23.26 2.01 -6.56
C VAL A 152 24.76 2.16 -6.74
N ASP A 153 25.27 1.80 -7.91
CA ASP A 153 26.64 2.08 -8.30
C ASP A 153 26.74 3.45 -8.97
N GLU A 154 27.90 4.10 -8.83
CA GLU A 154 28.20 5.40 -9.42
C GLU A 154 28.17 5.33 -10.95
N LYS A 155 28.62 4.21 -11.54
CA LYS A 155 28.54 3.99 -12.99
C LYS A 155 27.10 4.00 -13.48
N TRP A 156 26.18 3.41 -12.72
CA TRP A 156 24.75 3.42 -13.04
C TRP A 156 24.19 4.84 -12.99
N LEU A 157 24.56 5.64 -11.97
CA LEU A 157 24.10 7.03 -11.84
C LEU A 157 24.61 7.94 -12.97
N LYS A 158 25.84 7.72 -13.46
CA LYS A 158 26.42 8.48 -14.59
C LYS A 158 25.64 8.30 -15.89
N GLY A 159 25.00 7.14 -16.08
CA GLY A 159 24.13 6.86 -17.23
C GLY A 159 22.68 7.33 -17.08
N ARG A 160 22.36 8.08 -16.00
CA ARG A 160 20.99 8.55 -15.72
C ARG A 160 20.87 10.05 -15.90
N LYS A 161 19.63 10.50 -16.13
CA LYS A 161 19.28 11.91 -16.19
C LYS A 161 19.34 12.51 -14.78
N VAL A 162 20.48 13.11 -14.46
CA VAL A 162 20.70 13.87 -13.22
C VAL A 162 20.59 15.38 -13.51
N SER A 163 20.10 16.13 -12.54
CA SER A 163 19.98 17.59 -12.60
C SER A 163 20.67 18.18 -11.38
N SER A 164 21.45 19.24 -11.58
CA SER A 164 22.09 20.01 -10.50
C SER A 164 21.12 20.97 -9.79
N ARG A 165 19.92 21.18 -10.35
CA ARG A 165 18.93 22.13 -9.83
C ARG A 165 17.81 21.47 -9.04
N TRP A 166 17.58 20.18 -9.26
CA TRP A 166 16.49 19.45 -8.62
C TRP A 166 16.84 17.96 -8.50
N TRP A 167 16.23 17.31 -7.52
CA TRP A 167 16.26 15.86 -7.37
C TRP A 167 14.85 15.34 -7.10
N ARG A 168 14.59 14.09 -7.47
CA ARG A 168 13.32 13.45 -7.13
C ARG A 168 13.46 12.58 -5.89
N CYS A 169 12.55 12.75 -4.94
CA CYS A 169 12.53 11.94 -3.73
C CYS A 169 12.22 10.47 -4.05
N THR A 170 13.04 9.55 -3.56
CA THR A 170 12.85 8.11 -3.76
C THR A 170 11.70 7.53 -2.95
N LYS A 171 11.09 8.24 -2.01
CA LYS A 171 9.91 7.75 -1.26
C LYS A 171 8.61 8.21 -1.90
N CYS A 172 8.42 9.53 -2.02
CA CYS A 172 7.15 10.13 -2.45
C CYS A 172 7.13 10.63 -3.91
N LEU A 173 8.26 10.53 -4.65
CA LEU A 173 8.39 10.95 -6.05
C LEU A 173 8.14 12.43 -6.34
N THR A 174 7.99 13.26 -5.31
CA THR A 174 7.98 14.72 -5.46
C THR A 174 9.34 15.22 -5.98
N ARG A 175 9.30 16.10 -6.97
CA ARG A 175 10.46 16.84 -7.47
C ARG A 175 10.80 17.94 -6.46
N VAL A 176 12.03 17.93 -5.95
CA VAL A 176 12.54 18.86 -4.94
C VAL A 176 13.56 19.77 -5.61
N ASP A 177 13.29 21.07 -5.58
CA ASP A 177 14.22 22.10 -6.04
C ASP A 177 15.28 22.34 -4.96
N VAL A 178 16.56 22.29 -5.35
CA VAL A 178 17.70 22.43 -4.44
C VAL A 178 17.76 23.83 -3.86
N ALA A 179 17.38 24.86 -4.63
CA ALA A 179 17.34 26.23 -4.14
C ALA A 179 16.29 26.42 -3.04
N LYS A 180 15.22 25.62 -3.04
CA LYS A 180 14.16 25.65 -2.02
C LYS A 180 14.43 24.73 -0.82
N ALA A 181 15.29 23.73 -0.99
CA ALA A 181 15.66 22.75 0.03
C ALA A 181 17.18 22.53 0.02
N PRO A 182 17.97 23.50 0.53
CA PRO A 182 19.43 23.45 0.49
C PRO A 182 20.02 22.36 1.39
N ASP A 183 19.26 21.90 2.39
CA ASP A 183 19.58 20.75 3.24
C ASP A 183 19.41 19.40 2.52
N HIS A 184 18.91 19.41 1.27
CA HIS A 184 18.59 18.23 0.49
C HIS A 184 17.61 17.28 1.19
N VAL A 185 16.71 17.83 2.00
CA VAL A 185 15.64 17.10 2.68
C VAL A 185 14.34 17.26 1.89
N CYS A 186 13.65 16.15 1.64
CA CYS A 186 12.37 16.20 0.96
C CYS A 186 11.33 16.93 1.85
N PRO A 187 10.70 18.03 1.38
CA PRO A 187 9.76 18.78 2.20
C PRO A 187 8.50 17.98 2.56
N ARG A 188 8.11 17.02 1.70
CA ARG A 188 6.90 16.21 1.84
C ARG A 188 7.04 15.06 2.82
N CYS A 189 8.10 14.26 2.72
CA CYS A 189 8.25 13.04 3.51
C CYS A 189 9.51 13.00 4.38
N LYS A 190 10.24 14.12 4.45
CA LYS A 190 11.45 14.34 5.26
C LYS A 190 12.60 13.35 5.02
N MET A 191 12.57 12.64 3.90
CA MET A 191 13.68 11.78 3.48
C MET A 191 14.82 12.65 2.95
N VAL A 192 16.04 12.35 3.37
CA VAL A 192 17.26 13.00 2.87
C VAL A 192 17.62 12.42 1.49
N CYS A 193 18.12 13.25 0.59
CA CYS A 193 18.71 12.80 -0.67
C CYS A 193 19.93 11.89 -0.40
N GLU A 194 20.04 10.78 -1.12
CA GLU A 194 21.11 9.81 -0.92
C GLU A 194 22.49 10.40 -1.28
N ASP A 195 23.51 10.20 -0.46
CA ASP A 195 24.83 10.84 -0.66
C ASP A 195 25.49 10.49 -1.99
N LYS A 196 25.28 9.27 -2.50
CA LYS A 196 25.74 8.87 -3.84
C LYS A 196 25.15 9.76 -4.94
N ARG A 197 23.88 10.16 -4.80
CA ARG A 197 23.17 11.02 -5.75
C ARG A 197 23.60 12.48 -5.61
N LYS A 198 23.94 12.94 -4.39
CA LYS A 198 24.54 14.26 -4.14
C LYS A 198 25.93 14.36 -4.80
N ARG A 199 26.79 13.37 -4.58
CA ARG A 199 28.15 13.32 -5.16
C ARG A 199 28.15 13.41 -6.68
N VAL A 200 27.30 12.64 -7.37
CA VAL A 200 27.21 12.67 -8.84
C VAL A 200 26.73 14.03 -9.37
N ARG A 201 26.09 14.85 -8.52
CA ARG A 201 25.65 16.20 -8.85
C ARG A 201 26.61 17.30 -8.38
N GLY A 202 27.64 16.96 -7.60
CA GLY A 202 28.61 17.91 -7.05
C GLY A 202 28.06 18.77 -5.90
N TRP A 203 27.14 18.23 -5.10
CA TRP A 203 26.64 18.86 -3.87
C TRP A 203 27.34 18.34 -2.62
#